data_AF-C6I0X7-F1
#
_entry.id   AF-C6I0X7-F1
#
_cell.length_a   1.000
_cell.length_b   1.000
_cell.length_c   1.000
_cell.angle_alpha   90.00
_cell.angle_beta   90.00
_cell.angle_gamma   90.00
#
_symmetry.space_group_name_H-M   'P 1'
#
loop_
_entity.id
_entity.type
_entity.pdbx_description
1 polymer ?
#
loop_
_entity_poly.entity_id
_entity_poly.type
_entity_poly.pdbx_seq_one_letter_code
_entity_poly.pdbx_strand_id
1 'polypeptide(L)' 'MQLDSGKRKRFEAILNQKEELKKGQADIKDAIKTLASEMGVKTAVVNRILGLVEKERSKGGIIADEREVVDTAGQIAS' A
#
# COMPACT_ATOMS: atom_id res chain seq x y z
N MET A 1 -7.76 -8.18 36.55
CA MET A 1 -7.65 -6.71 36.34
C MET A 1 -9.00 -6.19 35.88
N GLN A 2 -9.60 -5.23 36.60
CA GLN A 2 -10.84 -4.57 36.18
C GLN A 2 -10.49 -3.42 35.24
N LEU A 3 -10.95 -3.47 34.00
CA LEU A 3 -10.83 -2.34 33.08
C LEU A 3 -11.84 -1.27 33.51
N ASP A 4 -11.34 -0.15 34.02
CA ASP A 4 -12.15 1.05 34.23
C ASP A 4 -12.72 1.57 32.89
N SER A 5 -13.74 2.42 32.96
CA SER A 5 -14.47 2.89 31.79
C SER A 5 -13.57 3.64 30.78
N GLY A 6 -12.51 4.31 31.24
CA GLY A 6 -11.54 4.98 30.38
C GLY A 6 -10.68 3.98 29.61
N LYS A 7 -10.21 2.92 30.27
CA LYS A 7 -9.43 1.85 29.62
C LYS A 7 -10.26 1.04 28.62
N ARG A 8 -11.55 0.79 28.89
CA ARG A 8 -12.46 0.14 27.93
C ARG A 8 -12.64 0.96 26.66
N LYS A 9 -12.92 2.26 26.79
CA LYS A 9 -13.05 3.17 25.63
C LYS A 9 -11.80 3.19 24.77
N ARG A 10 -10.61 3.22 25.38
CA ARG A 10 -9.33 3.17 24.63
C ARG A 10 -9.16 1.83 23.91
N PHE A 11 -9.58 0.73 24.52
CA PHE A 11 -9.50 -0.59 23.91
C PHE A 11 -10.42 -0.70 22.68
N GLU A 12 -11.67 -0.24 22.81
CA GLU A 12 -12.64 -0.17 21.70
C GLU A 12 -12.14 0.73 20.57
N ALA A 13 -11.54 1.89 20.88
CA ALA A 13 -10.95 2.76 19.86
C ALA A 13 -9.82 2.07 19.08
N ILE A 14 -8.94 1.32 19.76
CA ILE A 14 -7.87 0.56 19.10
C ILE A 14 -8.45 -0.55 18.22
N LEU A 15 -9.51 -1.23 18.66
CA LEU A 15 -10.18 -2.26 17.85
C LEU A 15 -10.76 -1.65 16.57
N ASN A 16 -11.47 -0.54 16.68
CA ASN A 16 -12.06 0.14 15.52
C ASN A 16 -10.96 0.58 14.53
N GLN A 17 -9.87 1.17 15.02
CA GLN A 17 -8.72 1.53 14.18
C GLN A 17 -8.12 0.31 13.47
N LYS A 18 -8.05 -0.85 14.14
CA LYS A 18 -7.57 -2.09 13.51
C LYS A 18 -8.51 -2.58 12.41
N GLU A 19 -9.82 -2.43 12.58
CA GLU A 19 -10.79 -2.80 11.56
C GLU A 19 -10.72 -1.88 10.34
N GLU A 20 -10.58 -0.57 10.56
CA GLU A 20 -10.36 0.41 9.50
C GLU A 20 -9.09 0.12 8.70
N LEU A 21 -7.97 -0.20 9.40
CA LEU A 21 -6.73 -0.59 8.74
C LEU A 21 -6.87 -1.87 7.93
N LYS A 22 -7.60 -2.88 8.43
CA LYS A 22 -7.87 -4.11 7.68
C LYS A 22 -8.67 -3.83 6.41
N LYS A 23 -9.67 -2.95 6.49
CA LYS A 23 -10.45 -2.54 5.32
C LYS A 23 -9.56 -1.83 4.30
N GLY A 24 -8.77 -0.85 4.72
CA GLY A 24 -7.83 -0.15 3.84
C GLY A 24 -6.82 -1.09 3.19
N GLN A 25 -6.31 -2.09 3.92
CA GLN A 25 -5.43 -3.12 3.36
C GLN A 25 -6.11 -3.98 2.29
N ALA A 26 -7.39 -4.29 2.46
CA ALA A 26 -8.17 -5.01 1.46
C ALA A 26 -8.38 -4.16 0.20
N ASP A 27 -8.75 -2.89 0.38
CA ASP A 27 -8.95 -1.94 -0.72
C ASP A 27 -7.66 -1.75 -1.55
N ILE A 28 -6.51 -1.60 -0.89
CA ILE A 28 -5.18 -1.52 -1.54
C ILE A 28 -4.88 -2.80 -2.32
N LYS A 29 -5.15 -3.97 -1.73
CA LYS A 29 -4.91 -5.26 -2.39
C LYS A 29 -5.75 -5.40 -3.65
N ASP A 30 -6.99 -4.95 -3.64
CA ASP A 30 -7.86 -5.01 -4.81
C ASP A 30 -7.45 -3.98 -5.87
N ALA A 31 -7.04 -2.76 -5.47
CA ALA A 31 -6.44 -1.80 -6.40
C ALA A 31 -5.20 -2.36 -7.12
N ILE A 32 -4.32 -3.07 -6.40
CA ILE A 32 -3.15 -3.73 -6.99
C ILE A 32 -3.57 -4.82 -7.99
N LYS A 33 -4.62 -5.60 -7.71
CA LYS A 33 -5.13 -6.62 -8.65
C LYS A 33 -5.72 -5.99 -9.90
N THR A 34 -6.50 -4.92 -9.74
CA THR A 34 -7.09 -4.18 -10.86
C THR A 34 -5.99 -3.64 -11.76
N LEU A 35 -5.01 -2.92 -11.19
CA LEU A 35 -3.89 -2.38 -11.95
C LEU A 35 -3.06 -3.47 -12.64
N ALA A 36 -2.78 -4.59 -11.94
CA ALA A 36 -2.09 -5.71 -12.54
C ALA A 36 -2.84 -6.29 -13.74
N SER A 37 -4.18 -6.35 -13.66
CA SER A 37 -5.04 -6.84 -14.74
C SER A 37 -5.06 -5.88 -15.93
N GLU A 38 -5.14 -4.57 -15.68
CA GLU A 38 -5.08 -3.51 -16.70
C GLU A 38 -3.73 -3.51 -17.44
N MET A 39 -2.64 -3.73 -16.71
CA MET A 39 -1.28 -3.80 -17.27
C MET A 39 -0.96 -5.16 -17.91
N GLY A 40 -1.80 -6.18 -17.73
CA GLY A 40 -1.52 -7.54 -18.20
C GLY A 40 -0.36 -8.24 -17.47
N VAL A 41 -0.06 -7.85 -16.23
CA VAL A 41 1.08 -8.38 -15.44
C VAL A 41 0.59 -9.09 -14.17
N LYS A 42 1.52 -9.76 -13.47
CA LYS A 42 1.23 -10.33 -12.14
C LYS A 42 1.23 -9.24 -11.07
N THR A 43 0.40 -9.37 -10.05
CA THR A 43 0.37 -8.48 -8.87
C THR A 43 1.72 -8.32 -8.18
N ALA A 44 2.59 -9.35 -8.23
CA ALA A 44 3.95 -9.28 -7.71
C ALA A 44 4.82 -8.25 -8.44
N VAL A 45 4.59 -8.04 -9.74
CA VAL A 45 5.29 -7.01 -10.53
C VAL A 45 4.86 -5.63 -10.05
N VAL A 46 3.56 -5.38 -9.93
CA VAL A 46 3.01 -4.11 -9.41
C VAL A 46 3.57 -3.81 -8.02
N ASN A 47 3.55 -4.78 -7.11
CA ASN A 47 4.12 -4.61 -5.77
C ASN A 47 5.62 -4.26 -5.80
N ARG A 48 6.38 -4.86 -6.72
CA ARG A 48 7.80 -4.53 -6.89
C ARG A 48 7.98 -3.09 -7.36
N ILE A 49 7.17 -2.62 -8.31
CA ILE A 49 7.20 -1.24 -8.82
C ILE A 49 6.89 -0.27 -7.68
N LEU A 50 5.81 -0.51 -6.94
CA LEU A 50 5.44 0.32 -5.79
C LEU A 50 6.58 0.41 -4.76
N GLY A 51 7.22 -0.71 -4.42
CA GLY A 51 8.35 -0.71 -3.48
C GLY A 51 9.59 0.04 -3.99
N LEU A 52 9.85 0.04 -5.30
CA LEU A 52 10.91 0.84 -5.89
C LEU A 52 10.59 2.34 -5.81
N VAL A 53 9.35 2.73 -6.13
CA VAL A 53 8.88 4.12 -6.03
C VAL A 53 8.92 4.62 -4.58
N GLU A 54 8.46 3.82 -3.62
CA GLU A 54 8.53 4.15 -2.18
C GLU A 54 9.97 4.36 -1.70
N LYS A 55 10.90 3.54 -2.19
CA LYS A 55 12.33 3.68 -1.86
C LYS A 55 12.91 4.97 -2.40
N GLU A 56 12.59 5.36 -3.64
CA GLU A 56 13.05 6.65 -4.19
C GLU A 56 12.39 7.85 -3.49
N ARG A 57 11.10 7.76 -3.15
CA ARG A 57 10.43 8.78 -2.31
C ARG A 57 11.12 8.97 -0.98
N SER A 58 11.53 7.89 -0.32
CA SER A 58 12.21 7.96 0.98
C SER A 58 13.58 8.66 0.92
N LYS A 59 14.19 8.74 -0.27
CA LYS A 59 15.46 9.45 -0.52
C LYS A 59 15.28 10.92 -0.90
N GLY A 60 14.04 11.40 -1.00
CA GLY A 60 13.72 12.76 -1.44
C GLY A 60 13.64 12.93 -2.96
N GLY A 61 13.48 11.84 -3.73
CA GLY A 61 13.28 11.89 -5.17
C GLY A 61 12.00 12.66 -5.56
N ILE A 62 12.05 13.39 -6.66
CA ILE A 62 10.92 14.19 -7.19
C ILE A 62 10.10 13.29 -8.13
N ILE A 63 8.81 13.57 -8.29
CA ILE A 63 7.83 12.85 -9.14
C ILE A 63 8.34 12.53 -10.56
N ALA A 64 9.32 13.26 -11.10
CA ALA A 64 9.95 12.97 -12.37
C ALA A 64 10.71 11.62 -12.37
N ASP A 65 11.46 11.32 -11.31
CA ASP A 65 12.18 10.05 -11.13
C ASP A 65 11.20 8.88 -10.94
N GLU A 66 10.02 9.14 -10.37
CA GLU A 66 8.97 8.12 -10.19
C GLU A 66 8.36 7.67 -11.52
N ARG A 67 8.11 8.59 -12.46
CA ARG A 67 7.62 8.23 -13.80
C ARG A 67 8.66 7.42 -14.57
N GLU A 68 9.93 7.79 -14.47
CA GLU A 68 11.02 7.08 -15.14
C GLU A 68 11.20 5.65 -14.59
N VAL A 69 11.02 5.44 -13.27
CA VAL A 69 11.00 4.11 -12.65
C VAL A 69 9.78 3.28 -13.09
N VAL A 70 8.61 3.89 -13.19
CA VAL A 70 7.39 3.21 -13.68
C VAL A 70 7.56 2.81 -15.15
N ASP A 71 8.08 3.71 -15.99
CA ASP A 71 8.34 3.46 -17.41
C ASP A 71 9.41 2.38 -17.60
N THR A 72 10.50 2.43 -16.83
CA THR A 72 11.57 1.42 -16.85
C THR A 72 11.05 0.06 -16.38
N ALA A 73 10.19 0.01 -15.37
CA ALA A 73 9.61 -1.24 -14.91
C ALA A 73 8.54 -1.80 -15.87
N GLY A 74 7.84 -0.95 -16.62
CA GLY A 74 7.01 -1.35 -17.75
C GLY A 74 7.82 -2.05 -18.84
N GLN A 75 9.05 -1.59 -19.09
CA GLN A 75 9.97 -2.23 -20.04
C GLN A 75 10.49 -3.59 -19.55
N ILE A 76 10.65 -3.80 -18.24
CA ILE A 76 11.09 -5.09 -17.66
C ILE A 76 9.98 -6.16 -17.70
N ALA A 77 8.72 -5.74 -17.84
CA ALA A 77 7.56 -6.63 -17.94
C ALA A 77 7.20 -7.03 -19.39
N SER A 78 7.87 -6.45 -20.38
CA SER A 78 7.80 -6.80 -21.81
C SER A 78 8.84 -7.86 -22.16
#